data_AF-A0A8H6PF89-F1
#
_entry.id   AF-A0A8H6PF89-F1
#
_cell.length_a   1.000
_cell.length_b   1.000
_cell.length_c   1.000
_cell.angle_alpha   90.00
_cell.angle_beta   90.00
_cell.angle_gamma   90.00
#
_symmetry.space_group_name_H-M   'P 1'
#
loop_
_entity.id
_entity.type
_entity.pdbx_description
1 polymer ?
#
loop_
_entity_poly.entity_id
_entity_poly.type
_entity_poly.pdbx_seq_one_letter_code
_entity_poly.pdbx_strand_id
1 'polypeptide(L)'
;MGQRPLDGFSILPEPVLEMVLMQLDDLASLYSIYRSSPAVLHLLHEDGTARRIMQRTMELSVPKQTQVLIRKFTFLRWNARQAKDADEFIETYNKDDTGWEFPHEIPLSVLCDSLAAAATIRYLAHAGMHEMIARCQQLELMQLQNPKL
;
A
#
# COMPACT_ATOMS: atom_id res chain seq x y z
N MET A 1 -21.92 -1.84 28.52
CA MET A 1 -21.99 -1.47 27.08
C MET A 1 -20.95 -0.39 26.85
N GLY A 2 -19.79 -0.74 26.29
CA GLY A 2 -18.73 0.24 26.02
C GLY A 2 -19.17 1.15 24.88
N GLN A 3 -19.11 2.47 25.09
CA GLN A 3 -19.30 3.44 24.03
C GLN A 3 -18.26 3.14 22.93
N ARG A 4 -18.72 2.85 21.70
CA ARG A 4 -17.80 2.82 20.56
C ARG A 4 -17.16 4.20 20.47
N PRO A 5 -15.82 4.29 20.32
CA PRO A 5 -15.19 5.57 20.02
C PRO A 5 -15.89 6.21 18.83
N LEU A 6 -16.27 7.48 18.96
CA LEU A 6 -16.77 8.26 17.83
C LEU A 6 -15.68 8.26 16.74
N ASP A 7 -16.06 7.91 15.52
CA ASP A 7 -15.19 8.00 14.37
C ASP A 7 -14.88 9.48 14.11
N GLY A 8 -13.68 9.95 14.47
CA GLY A 8 -13.30 11.36 14.32
C GLY A 8 -13.36 11.87 12.88
N PHE A 9 -13.24 10.97 11.90
CA PHE A 9 -13.35 11.31 10.48
C PHE A 9 -14.78 11.55 10.04
N SER A 10 -15.77 10.99 10.74
CA SER A 10 -17.20 11.18 10.42
C SER A 10 -17.70 12.60 10.67
N ILE A 11 -16.92 13.42 11.38
CA ILE A 11 -17.24 14.83 11.69
C ILE A 11 -16.75 15.75 10.56
N LEU A 12 -15.82 15.30 9.73
CA LEU A 12 -15.22 16.10 8.66
C LEU A 12 -16.11 16.10 7.41
N PRO A 13 -16.26 17.24 6.72
CA PRO A 13 -16.83 17.26 5.37
C PRO A 13 -16.00 16.40 4.40
N GLU A 14 -16.65 15.69 3.47
CA GLU A 14 -16.00 14.79 2.50
C GLU A 14 -14.78 15.41 1.78
N PRO A 15 -14.84 16.67 1.25
CA PRO A 15 -13.67 17.26 0.60
C PRO A 15 -12.48 17.46 1.54
N VAL A 16 -12.75 17.80 2.80
CA VAL A 16 -11.71 17.95 3.82
C VAL A 16 -11.14 16.58 4.19
N LEU A 17 -11.98 15.56 4.27
CA LEU A 17 -11.56 14.19 4.53
C LEU A 17 -10.66 13.67 3.38
N GLU A 18 -11.03 13.88 2.11
CA GLU A 18 -10.18 13.52 0.97
C GLU A 18 -8.83 14.25 1.03
N MET A 19 -8.83 15.55 1.33
CA MET A 19 -7.59 16.33 1.51
C MET A 19 -6.69 15.73 2.61
N VAL A 20 -7.26 15.35 3.76
CA VAL A 20 -6.50 14.71 4.85
C VAL A 20 -5.92 13.37 4.40
N LEU A 21 -6.71 12.54 3.71
CA LEU A 21 -6.25 11.24 3.22
C LEU A 21 -5.16 11.37 2.13
N MET A 22 -5.19 12.41 1.31
CA MET A 22 -4.14 12.69 0.31
C MET A 22 -2.79 13.10 0.93
N GLN A 23 -2.76 13.47 2.21
CA GLN A 23 -1.53 13.80 2.93
C GLN A 23 -0.97 12.62 3.71
N LEU A 24 -1.54 11.42 3.57
CA LEU A 24 -1.02 10.25 4.28
C LEU A 24 0.38 9.90 3.81
N ASP A 25 1.23 9.58 4.78
CA ASP A 25 2.62 9.21 4.53
C ASP A 25 2.76 7.84 3.87
N ASP A 26 1.74 6.97 3.94
CA ASP A 26 1.82 5.63 3.37
C ASP A 26 0.47 4.90 3.25
N LEU A 27 0.45 3.87 2.41
CA LEU A 27 -0.73 3.04 2.17
C LEU A 27 -1.12 2.14 3.36
N ALA A 28 -0.21 1.84 4.28
CA ALA A 28 -0.54 1.03 5.47
C ALA A 28 -1.36 1.85 6.46
N SER A 29 -1.05 3.14 6.60
CA SER A 29 -1.84 4.12 7.35
C SER A 29 -3.24 4.24 6.73
N LEU A 30 -3.34 4.36 5.40
CA LEU A 30 -4.62 4.34 4.70
C LEU A 30 -5.42 3.06 4.96
N TYR A 31 -4.77 1.88 4.91
CA TYR A 31 -5.41 0.60 5.22
C TYR A 31 -5.95 0.53 6.65
N SER A 32 -5.20 1.02 7.63
CA SER A 32 -5.60 1.06 9.03
C SER A 32 -6.82 1.97 9.25
N ILE A 33 -6.80 3.17 8.66
CA ILE A 33 -7.90 4.13 8.74
C ILE A 33 -9.15 3.57 8.04
N TYR A 34 -9.00 3.04 6.82
CA TYR A 34 -10.07 2.40 6.06
C TYR A 34 -10.79 1.29 6.87
N ARG A 35 -10.04 0.48 7.63
CA ARG A 35 -10.63 -0.58 8.47
C ARG A 35 -11.33 -0.07 9.73
N SER A 36 -11.02 1.14 10.18
CA SER A 36 -11.49 1.68 11.47
C SER A 36 -12.52 2.80 11.34
N SER A 37 -12.65 3.42 10.16
CA SER A 37 -13.56 4.52 9.89
C SER A 37 -14.56 4.19 8.77
N PRO A 38 -15.86 4.01 9.10
CA PRO A 38 -16.92 3.88 8.09
C PRO A 38 -17.03 5.09 7.15
N ALA A 39 -16.71 6.30 7.63
CA ALA A 39 -16.73 7.50 6.79
C ALA A 39 -15.65 7.46 5.71
N VAL A 40 -14.43 7.04 6.06
CA VAL A 40 -13.33 6.85 5.10
C VAL A 40 -13.65 5.70 4.14
N LEU A 41 -14.25 4.62 4.63
CA LEU A 41 -14.74 3.55 3.76
C LEU A 41 -15.69 4.11 2.71
N HIS A 42 -16.70 4.89 3.11
CA HIS A 42 -17.67 5.47 2.16
C HIS A 42 -17.00 6.37 1.13
N LEU A 43 -16.15 7.30 1.58
CA LEU A 43 -15.44 8.24 0.70
C LEU A 43 -14.58 7.51 -0.34
N LEU A 44 -13.87 6.44 0.04
CA LEU A 44 -13.04 5.69 -0.89
C LEU A 44 -13.86 4.96 -1.99
N HIS A 45 -15.16 4.84 -1.80
CA HIS A 45 -16.09 4.30 -2.80
C HIS A 45 -16.67 5.33 -3.75
N GLU A 46 -16.39 6.62 -3.52
CA GLU A 46 -16.76 7.66 -4.47
C GLU A 46 -15.91 7.60 -5.73
N ASP A 47 -16.48 8.13 -6.81
CA ASP A 47 -15.95 7.99 -8.16
C ASP A 47 -14.49 8.48 -8.28
N GLY A 48 -13.60 7.52 -8.58
CA GLY A 48 -12.17 7.73 -8.71
C GLY A 48 -11.41 8.11 -7.42
N THR A 49 -12.07 8.24 -6.27
CA THR A 49 -11.46 8.76 -5.04
C THR A 49 -10.36 7.85 -4.50
N ALA A 50 -10.62 6.55 -4.39
CA ALA A 50 -9.58 5.58 -3.99
C ALA A 50 -8.36 5.61 -4.91
N ARG A 51 -8.57 5.66 -6.24
CA ARG A 51 -7.48 5.76 -7.21
C ARG A 51 -6.61 6.99 -6.96
N ARG A 52 -7.22 8.17 -6.80
CA ARG A 52 -6.50 9.44 -6.58
C ARG A 52 -5.67 9.38 -5.29
N ILE A 53 -6.27 8.95 -4.18
CA ILE A 53 -5.59 8.88 -2.88
C ILE A 53 -4.45 7.86 -2.92
N MET A 54 -4.69 6.64 -3.43
CA MET A 54 -3.66 5.59 -3.49
C MET A 54 -2.50 6.02 -4.39
N GLN A 55 -2.78 6.60 -5.56
CA GLN A 55 -1.75 7.07 -6.47
C GLN A 55 -0.90 8.17 -5.82
N ARG A 56 -1.54 9.16 -5.21
CA ARG A 56 -0.83 10.25 -4.53
C ARG A 56 0.04 9.75 -3.39
N THR A 57 -0.50 8.88 -2.55
CA THR A 57 0.22 8.29 -1.40
C THR A 57 1.46 7.52 -1.86
N MET A 58 1.32 6.73 -2.94
CA MET A 58 2.45 6.00 -3.52
C MET A 58 3.52 6.91 -4.12
N GLU A 59 3.12 7.95 -4.84
CA GLU A 59 4.06 8.93 -5.43
C GLU A 59 4.90 9.64 -4.36
N LEU A 60 4.36 9.84 -3.16
CA LEU A 60 5.05 10.47 -2.04
C LEU A 60 6.03 9.55 -1.31
N SER A 61 5.68 8.27 -1.15
CA SER A 61 6.29 7.44 -0.10
C SER A 61 6.79 6.08 -0.54
N VAL A 62 6.46 5.65 -1.76
CA VAL A 62 6.74 4.29 -2.24
C VAL A 62 7.75 4.33 -3.39
N PRO A 63 8.86 3.57 -3.33
CA PRO A 63 9.81 3.46 -4.43
C PRO A 63 9.14 3.02 -5.75
N LYS A 64 9.62 3.53 -6.88
CA LYS A 64 8.97 3.33 -8.19
C LYS A 64 8.70 1.86 -8.52
N GLN A 65 9.63 0.97 -8.21
CA GLN A 65 9.51 -0.47 -8.43
C GLN A 65 8.36 -1.07 -7.59
N THR A 66 8.25 -0.68 -6.32
CA THR A 66 7.16 -1.11 -5.46
C THR A 66 5.81 -0.55 -5.92
N GLN A 67 5.77 0.67 -6.47
CA GLN A 67 4.56 1.21 -7.08
C GLN A 67 4.09 0.34 -8.26
N VAL A 68 5.01 -0.08 -9.13
CA VAL A 68 4.71 -0.97 -10.27
C VAL A 68 4.13 -2.30 -9.77
N LEU A 69 4.73 -2.90 -8.73
CA LEU A 69 4.23 -4.14 -8.14
C LEU A 69 2.81 -4.00 -7.57
N ILE A 70 2.54 -2.93 -6.82
CA ILE A 70 1.20 -2.68 -6.26
C ILE A 70 0.17 -2.45 -7.38
N ARG A 71 0.53 -1.71 -8.43
CA ARG A 71 -0.34 -1.48 -9.59
C ARG A 71 -0.61 -2.76 -10.36
N LYS A 72 0.41 -3.59 -10.63
CA LYS A 72 0.27 -4.90 -11.27
C LYS A 72 -0.63 -5.82 -10.44
N PHE A 73 -0.42 -5.90 -9.12
CA PHE A 73 -1.28 -6.69 -8.23
C PHE A 73 -2.74 -6.21 -8.27
N THR A 74 -2.95 -4.90 -8.19
CA THR A 74 -4.29 -4.31 -8.22
C THR A 74 -5.00 -4.57 -9.55
N PHE A 75 -4.27 -4.40 -10.66
CA PHE A 75 -4.79 -4.68 -11.99
C PHE A 75 -5.13 -6.17 -12.17
N LEU A 76 -4.24 -7.07 -11.76
CA LEU A 76 -4.48 -8.52 -11.75
C LEU A 76 -5.75 -8.88 -10.97
N ARG A 77 -5.91 -8.26 -9.80
CA ARG A 77 -7.03 -8.53 -8.91
C ARG A 77 -8.36 -7.99 -9.44
N TRP A 78 -8.32 -6.85 -10.13
CA TRP A 78 -9.45 -6.23 -10.82
C TRP A 78 -9.83 -6.97 -12.11
N ASN A 79 -8.85 -7.20 -12.98
CA ASN A 79 -9.02 -7.76 -14.31
C ASN A 79 -8.49 -9.20 -14.35
N ALA A 80 -8.98 -10.04 -13.45
CA ALA A 80 -8.65 -11.46 -13.37
C ALA A 80 -9.21 -12.27 -14.56
N ARG A 81 -9.08 -11.75 -15.79
CA ARG A 81 -9.13 -12.57 -16.99
C ARG A 81 -7.99 -13.57 -16.86
N GLN A 82 -8.36 -14.84 -16.76
CA GLN A 82 -7.40 -15.93 -16.72
C GLN A 82 -6.53 -15.82 -17.98
N ALA A 83 -5.23 -15.59 -17.78
CA ALA A 83 -4.26 -15.86 -18.84
C ALA A 83 -4.50 -17.30 -19.30
N LYS A 84 -4.51 -17.53 -20.61
CA LYS A 84 -4.82 -18.84 -21.18
C LYS A 84 -3.76 -19.86 -20.82
N ASP A 85 -2.52 -19.41 -20.69
CA ASP A 85 -1.37 -20.21 -20.31
C ASP A 85 -0.31 -19.37 -19.54
N ALA A 86 0.72 -20.06 -19.06
CA ALA A 86 1.80 -19.45 -18.29
C ALA A 86 2.65 -18.49 -19.13
N ASP A 87 2.76 -18.71 -20.44
CA ASP A 87 3.57 -17.87 -21.32
C ASP A 87 2.90 -16.52 -21.55
N GLU A 88 1.58 -16.51 -21.80
CA GLU A 88 0.76 -15.29 -21.85
C GLU A 88 0.81 -14.55 -20.51
N PHE A 89 0.77 -15.27 -19.38
CA PHE A 89 0.91 -14.65 -18.06
C PHE A 89 2.26 -13.97 -17.88
N ILE A 90 3.35 -14.65 -18.23
CA ILE A 90 4.71 -14.11 -18.09
C ILE A 90 4.90 -12.89 -18.99
N GLU A 91 4.46 -12.98 -20.25
CA GLU A 91 4.60 -11.87 -21.20
C GLU A 91 3.80 -10.65 -20.72
N THR A 92 2.54 -10.87 -20.31
CA THR A 92 1.64 -9.79 -19.90
C THR A 92 2.04 -9.20 -18.55
N TYR A 93 2.34 -10.02 -17.54
CA TYR A 93 2.44 -9.52 -16.16
C TYR A 93 3.88 -9.39 -15.65
N ASN A 94 4.82 -10.18 -16.16
CA ASN A 94 6.22 -10.12 -15.73
C ASN A 94 7.09 -9.21 -16.61
N LYS A 95 6.88 -9.22 -17.93
CA LYS A 95 7.74 -8.47 -18.86
C LYS A 95 7.19 -7.11 -19.28
N ASP A 96 5.87 -6.95 -19.36
CA ASP A 96 5.28 -5.64 -19.64
C ASP A 96 5.35 -4.74 -18.38
N ASP A 97 6.30 -3.82 -18.39
CA ASP A 97 6.45 -2.79 -17.37
C ASP A 97 5.77 -1.47 -17.75
N THR A 98 5.06 -1.43 -18.89
CA THR A 98 4.43 -0.22 -19.40
C THR A 98 2.97 -0.11 -18.95
N GLY A 99 2.55 1.11 -18.59
CA GLY A 99 1.14 1.50 -18.64
C GLY A 99 0.17 0.97 -17.57
N TRP A 100 0.61 0.25 -16.53
CA TRP A 100 -0.31 -0.19 -15.47
C TRP A 100 -0.81 1.01 -14.65
N GLU A 101 -1.97 1.52 -15.00
CA GLU A 101 -2.73 2.48 -14.20
C GLU A 101 -3.75 1.76 -13.32
N PHE A 102 -4.07 2.38 -12.17
CA PHE A 102 -5.24 1.91 -11.42
C PHE A 102 -6.50 2.05 -12.26
N PRO A 103 -7.44 1.09 -12.18
CA PRO A 103 -8.74 1.27 -12.79
C PRO A 103 -9.43 2.49 -12.16
N HIS A 104 -10.28 3.16 -12.94
CA HIS A 104 -10.99 4.35 -12.47
C HIS A 104 -11.83 4.04 -11.23
N GLU A 105 -12.60 2.96 -11.30
CA GLU A 105 -13.36 2.41 -10.19
C GLU A 105 -12.64 1.17 -9.67
N ILE A 106 -12.33 1.14 -8.38
CA ILE A 106 -11.72 -0.02 -7.70
C ILE A 106 -12.79 -0.66 -6.81
N PRO A 107 -13.20 -1.92 -7.02
CA PRO A 107 -14.14 -2.64 -6.18
C PRO A 107 -13.58 -2.77 -4.79
N LEU A 108 -14.49 -2.82 -3.83
CA LEU A 108 -14.14 -2.98 -2.42
C LEU A 108 -13.18 -4.14 -2.14
N SER A 109 -13.43 -5.31 -2.74
CA SER A 109 -12.57 -6.48 -2.57
C SER A 109 -11.16 -6.23 -3.11
N VAL A 110 -11.04 -5.62 -4.29
CA VAL A 110 -9.76 -5.28 -4.92
C VAL A 110 -9.02 -4.23 -4.09
N LEU A 111 -9.72 -3.17 -3.67
CA LEU A 111 -9.15 -2.09 -2.86
C LEU A 111 -8.61 -2.63 -1.53
N CYS A 112 -9.40 -3.44 -0.84
CA CYS A 112 -9.02 -4.05 0.42
C CYS A 112 -7.79 -4.95 0.26
N ASP A 113 -7.78 -5.82 -0.76
CA ASP A 113 -6.67 -6.73 -1.03
C ASP A 113 -5.39 -5.94 -1.40
N SER A 114 -5.51 -4.89 -2.21
CA SER A 114 -4.39 -4.03 -2.60
C SER A 114 -3.79 -3.25 -1.43
N LEU A 115 -4.63 -2.69 -0.56
CA LEU A 115 -4.18 -1.99 0.64
C LEU A 115 -3.53 -2.95 1.64
N ALA A 116 -4.09 -4.15 1.81
CA ALA A 116 -3.51 -5.18 2.66
C ALA A 116 -2.15 -5.67 2.14
N ALA A 117 -2.03 -5.88 0.83
CA ALA A 117 -0.76 -6.24 0.18
C ALA A 117 0.29 -5.14 0.37
N ALA A 118 -0.07 -3.87 0.15
CA ALA A 118 0.83 -2.74 0.34
C ALA A 118 1.30 -2.62 1.81
N ALA A 119 0.38 -2.76 2.77
CA ALA A 119 0.71 -2.78 4.19
C ALA A 119 1.67 -3.92 4.55
N THR A 120 1.45 -5.11 3.97
CA THR A 120 2.30 -6.28 4.18
C THR A 120 3.71 -6.06 3.63
N ILE A 121 3.83 -5.53 2.41
CA ILE A 121 5.14 -5.20 1.80
C ILE A 121 5.92 -4.24 2.71
N ARG A 122 5.25 -3.18 3.21
CA ARG A 122 5.88 -2.24 4.14
C ARG A 122 6.34 -2.92 5.42
N TYR A 123 5.49 -3.76 6.01
CA TYR A 123 5.82 -4.48 7.24
C TYR A 123 7.04 -5.39 7.05
N LEU A 124 7.09 -6.15 5.95
CA LEU A 124 8.22 -7.01 5.62
C LEU A 124 9.50 -6.21 5.38
N ALA A 125 9.42 -5.10 4.63
CA ALA A 125 10.56 -4.21 4.42
C ALA A 125 11.07 -3.62 5.74
N HIS A 126 10.16 -3.19 6.62
CA HIS A 126 10.50 -2.67 7.93
C HIS A 126 11.19 -3.72 8.82
N ALA A 127 10.64 -4.94 8.89
CA ALA A 127 11.23 -6.03 9.65
C ALA A 127 12.63 -6.41 9.14
N GLY A 128 12.81 -6.48 7.81
CA GLY A 128 14.12 -6.74 7.21
C GLY A 128 15.16 -5.65 7.51
N MET A 129 14.75 -4.37 7.54
CA MET A 129 15.64 -3.27 7.93
C MET A 129 16.13 -3.41 9.39
N HIS A 130 15.24 -3.78 10.32
CA HIS A 130 15.63 -4.01 11.72
C HIS A 130 16.66 -5.13 11.85
N GLU A 131 16.45 -6.24 11.13
CA GLU A 131 17.41 -7.34 11.13
C GLU A 131 18.78 -6.89 10.59
N MET A 132 18.79 -6.12 9.49
CA MET A 132 20.02 -5.60 8.91
C MET A 132 20.75 -4.65 9.86
N ILE A 133 20.03 -3.74 10.52
CA ILE A 133 20.61 -2.82 11.52
C ILE A 133 21.23 -3.59 12.68
N ALA A 134 20.52 -4.60 13.20
CA ALA A 134 21.03 -5.43 14.28
C ALA A 134 22.32 -6.16 13.89
N ARG A 135 22.40 -6.69 12.65
CA ARG A 135 23.62 -7.30 12.11
C ARG A 135 24.77 -6.30 12.00
N CYS A 136 24.51 -5.08 11.50
CA CYS A 136 25.53 -4.03 11.40
C CYS A 136 26.07 -3.64 12.78
N GLN A 137 25.19 -3.43 13.76
CA GLN A 137 25.60 -3.11 15.14
C GLN A 137 26.44 -4.22 15.78
N GLN A 138 26.08 -5.49 15.51
CA GLN A 138 26.86 -6.63 15.99
C GLN A 138 28.26 -6.67 15.36
N LEU A 139 28.38 -6.41 14.06
CA LEU A 139 29.66 -6.34 13.36
C LEU A 139 30.54 -5.19 13.89
N GLU A 140 29.98 -4.01 14.12
CA GLU A 140 30.70 -2.88 14.73
C GLU A 140 31.23 -3.23 16.13
N LEU A 141 30.41 -3.87 16.97
CA LEU A 141 30.84 -4.33 18.29
C LEU A 141 32.00 -5.33 18.20
N MET A 142 31.94 -6.27 17.26
CA MET A 142 33.02 -7.23 17.03
C MET A 142 34.32 -6.56 16.58
N GLN A 143 34.23 -5.56 15.69
CA GLN A 143 35.39 -4.77 15.25
C GLN A 143 35.99 -3.94 16.39
N LEU A 144 35.16 -3.32 17.23
CA LEU A 144 35.62 -2.60 18.41
C LEU A 144 36.30 -3.52 19.43
N GLN A 145 35.81 -4.74 19.59
CA GLN A 145 36.40 -5.75 20.47
C GLN A 145 37.69 -6.37 19.90
N ASN A 146 37.83 -6.41 18.57
CA ASN A 146 39.00 -6.98 17.89
C ASN A 146 39.49 -6.08 16.74
N PRO A 147 40.16 -4.95 17.04
CA PRO A 147 40.55 -3.94 16.06
C PRO A 147 41.69 -4.34 15.10
N LYS A 148 42.10 -5.62 15.08
CA LYS A 148 43.22 -6.15 14.28
C LYS A 148 42.82 -7.29 13.32
N LEU A 149 41.53 -7.55 13.16
CA LEU A 149 40.99 -8.41 12.09
C LEU A 149 40.65 -7.58 10.86
#